data_AF-A0A963I9X3-F1
#
_entry.id   AF-A0A963I9X3-F1
#
_cell.length_a   1.000
_cell.length_b   1.000
_cell.length_c   1.000
_cell.angle_alpha   90.00
_cell.angle_beta   90.00
_cell.angle_gamma   90.00
#
_symmetry.space_group_name_H-M   'P 1'
#
loop_
_entity.id
_entity.type
_entity.pdbx_description
1 polymer ?
#
loop_
_entity_poly.entity_id
_entity_poly.type
_entity_poly.pdbx_seq_one_letter_code
_entity_poly.pdbx_strand_id
1 'polypeptide(L)'
;RAAAPRLADVLLRREVMVFEPLWTLIPSNKAILPILWSIFPRHPYLLDARFALGEGFGDVGYVVKPIAGRCGANISIFDRHAGLVTETDGRFDDQDQIYQAYFPLPRVDGLNVQVCTFSVDGVYAGACVRVDPALVITTGSDLLPLRVVPDDSLQNTS
;
A
#
# COMPACT_ATOMS: atom_id res chain seq x y z
N ARG A 1 -11.36 9.83 42.33
CA ARG A 1 -11.71 10.22 40.94
C ARG A 1 -11.48 8.99 40.07
N ALA A 2 -12.42 8.61 39.20
CA ALA A 2 -12.17 7.54 38.24
C ALA A 2 -11.05 7.96 37.27
N ALA A 3 -10.20 7.01 36.87
CA ALA A 3 -9.16 7.26 35.88
C ALA A 3 -9.78 7.65 34.53
N ALA A 4 -9.08 8.44 33.73
CA ALA A 4 -9.54 8.78 32.39
C ALA A 4 -9.63 7.51 31.52
N PRO A 5 -10.69 7.32 30.72
CA PRO A 5 -10.82 6.16 29.87
C PRO A 5 -9.71 6.15 28.80
N ARG A 6 -9.18 4.96 28.50
CA ARG A 6 -8.23 4.72 27.41
C ARG A 6 -8.97 4.36 26.14
N LEU A 7 -8.29 4.44 24.99
CA LEU A 7 -8.85 4.05 23.71
C LEU A 7 -9.41 2.61 23.71
N ALA A 8 -8.69 1.67 24.30
CA ALA A 8 -9.11 0.27 24.41
C ALA A 8 -10.39 0.09 25.25
N ASP A 9 -10.61 0.94 26.26
CA ASP A 9 -11.79 0.88 27.13
C ASP A 9 -13.08 1.26 26.36
N VAL A 10 -12.95 1.84 25.16
CA VAL A 10 -14.05 2.15 24.24
C VAL A 10 -14.09 1.17 23.08
N LEU A 11 -12.98 0.99 22.35
CA LEU A 11 -12.95 0.20 21.12
C LEU A 11 -13.21 -1.31 21.33
N LEU A 12 -12.89 -1.84 22.51
CA LEU A 12 -13.06 -3.26 22.84
C LEU A 12 -14.26 -3.52 23.77
N ARG A 13 -15.08 -2.48 24.01
CA ARG A 13 -16.25 -2.61 24.85
C ARG A 13 -17.38 -3.29 24.08
N ARG A 14 -17.92 -4.38 24.64
CA ARG A 14 -18.91 -5.24 23.97
C ARG A 14 -20.18 -4.51 23.55
N GLU A 15 -20.59 -3.50 24.29
CA GLU A 15 -21.82 -2.74 24.02
C GLU A 15 -21.62 -1.61 23.01
N VAL A 16 -20.38 -1.39 22.53
CA VAL A 16 -20.05 -0.32 21.59
C VAL A 16 -19.91 -0.92 20.18
N MET A 17 -20.69 -0.39 19.24
CA MET A 17 -20.56 -0.71 17.82
C MET A 17 -19.49 0.17 17.18
N VAL A 18 -18.39 -0.43 16.73
CA VAL A 18 -17.22 0.27 16.17
C VAL A 18 -17.19 0.11 14.65
N PHE A 19 -16.92 1.22 13.96
CA PHE A 19 -16.68 1.27 12.52
C PHE A 19 -15.31 1.93 12.24
N GLU A 20 -14.43 1.35 11.43
CA GLU A 20 -14.51 0.01 10.81
C GLU A 20 -14.49 -1.14 11.84
N PRO A 21 -15.12 -2.30 11.56
CA PRO A 21 -15.15 -3.42 12.49
C PRO A 21 -13.75 -4.05 12.67
N LEU A 22 -13.52 -4.67 13.82
CA LEU A 22 -12.19 -5.16 14.23
C LEU A 22 -11.53 -6.11 13.21
N TRP A 23 -12.32 -6.89 12.47
CA TRP A 23 -11.81 -7.83 11.46
C TRP A 23 -11.09 -7.12 10.31
N THR A 24 -11.34 -5.83 10.06
CA THR A 24 -10.63 -5.05 9.03
C THR A 24 -9.13 -4.92 9.30
N LEU A 25 -8.68 -5.20 10.52
CA LEU A 25 -7.25 -5.33 10.83
C LEU A 25 -6.56 -6.45 10.05
N ILE A 26 -7.29 -7.49 9.63
CA ILE A 26 -6.73 -8.61 8.86
C ILE A 26 -6.38 -8.18 7.42
N PRO A 27 -7.33 -7.68 6.59
CA PRO A 27 -7.02 -7.25 5.23
C PRO A 27 -6.18 -5.97 5.14
N SER A 28 -6.14 -5.14 6.19
CA SER A 28 -5.27 -3.96 6.22
C SER A 28 -3.81 -4.24 6.61
N ASN A 29 -3.53 -5.44 7.13
CA ASN A 29 -2.18 -5.87 7.48
C ASN A 29 -1.47 -6.49 6.27
N LYS A 30 -0.25 -6.06 5.95
CA LYS A 30 0.50 -6.51 4.75
C LYS A 30 0.92 -7.99 4.82
N ALA A 31 0.85 -8.63 5.98
CA ALA A 31 1.00 -10.08 6.12
C ALA A 31 -0.04 -10.86 5.31
N ILE A 32 -1.14 -10.22 4.88
CA ILE A 32 -2.10 -10.84 3.96
C ILE A 32 -1.56 -10.98 2.53
N LEU A 33 -0.56 -10.18 2.10
CA LEU A 33 -0.09 -10.18 0.72
C LEU A 33 0.56 -11.52 0.31
N PRO A 34 1.46 -12.13 1.11
CA PRO A 34 1.98 -13.46 0.80
C PRO A 34 0.88 -14.54 0.78
N ILE A 35 -0.15 -14.39 1.64
CA ILE A 35 -1.29 -15.31 1.68
C ILE A 35 -2.12 -15.19 0.40
N LEU A 36 -2.44 -13.97 -0.04
CA LEU A 36 -3.17 -13.74 -1.30
C LEU A 36 -2.40 -14.30 -2.50
N TRP A 37 -1.08 -14.11 -2.54
CA TRP A 37 -0.24 -14.67 -3.60
C TRP A 37 -0.25 -16.20 -3.60
N SER A 38 -0.21 -16.82 -2.41
CA SER A 38 -0.30 -18.28 -2.28
C SER A 38 -1.65 -18.85 -2.74
N ILE A 39 -2.76 -18.13 -2.50
CA ILE A 39 -4.10 -18.58 -2.86
C ILE A 39 -4.39 -18.32 -4.35
N PHE A 40 -3.88 -17.20 -4.90
CA PHE A 40 -4.12 -16.75 -6.27
C PHE A 40 -2.80 -16.51 -7.03
N PRO A 41 -2.00 -17.55 -7.28
CA PRO A 41 -0.69 -17.39 -7.92
C PRO A 41 -0.83 -16.84 -9.34
N ARG A 42 -0.01 -15.85 -9.69
CA ARG A 42 0.00 -15.17 -11.00
C ARG A 42 -1.29 -14.44 -11.36
N HIS A 43 -2.10 -14.05 -10.37
CA HIS A 43 -3.24 -13.18 -10.60
C HIS A 43 -2.77 -11.82 -11.17
N PRO A 44 -3.42 -11.26 -12.21
CA PRO A 44 -2.92 -10.07 -12.92
C PRO A 44 -2.80 -8.81 -12.05
N TYR A 45 -3.51 -8.75 -10.93
CA TYR A 45 -3.47 -7.62 -9.99
C TYR A 45 -2.64 -7.88 -8.73
N LEU A 46 -1.96 -9.02 -8.62
CA LEU A 46 -1.10 -9.34 -7.49
C LEU A 46 0.38 -9.31 -7.92
N LEU A 47 1.22 -8.81 -7.01
CA LEU A 47 2.66 -8.93 -7.09
C LEU A 47 3.12 -10.07 -6.19
N ASP A 48 4.17 -10.78 -6.58
CA ASP A 48 4.80 -11.81 -5.75
C ASP A 48 5.18 -11.22 -4.39
N ALA A 49 4.68 -11.80 -3.31
CA ALA A 49 4.93 -11.37 -1.95
C ALA A 49 5.28 -12.58 -1.07
N ARG A 50 6.29 -12.42 -0.22
CA ARG A 50 6.83 -13.49 0.62
C ARG A 50 7.19 -12.98 2.02
N PHE A 51 7.25 -13.87 3.00
CA PHE A 51 7.77 -13.59 4.34
C PHE A 51 9.30 -13.67 4.43
N ALA A 52 9.95 -14.26 3.43
CA ALA A 52 11.39 -14.38 3.33
C ALA A 52 11.84 -14.29 1.87
N LEU A 53 13.05 -13.79 1.64
CA LEU A 53 13.71 -13.84 0.35
C LEU A 53 14.09 -15.29 0.00
N GLY A 54 14.03 -15.63 -1.28
CA GLY A 54 14.43 -16.93 -1.80
C GLY A 54 14.82 -16.82 -3.26
N GLU A 55 15.30 -17.93 -3.84
CA GLU A 55 15.70 -17.95 -5.25
C GLU A 55 14.54 -17.57 -6.18
N GLY A 56 14.87 -16.89 -7.28
CA GLY A 56 13.91 -16.45 -8.30
C GLY A 56 12.88 -15.42 -7.80
N PHE A 57 13.20 -14.64 -6.78
CA PHE A 57 12.35 -13.54 -6.30
C PHE A 57 12.87 -12.18 -6.78
N GLY A 58 11.98 -11.35 -7.32
CA GLY A 58 12.27 -9.95 -7.60
C GLY A 58 13.32 -9.74 -8.69
N ASP A 59 13.11 -10.30 -9.89
CA ASP A 59 14.02 -10.16 -11.05
C ASP A 59 14.37 -8.70 -11.40
N VAL A 60 13.49 -7.76 -11.06
CA VAL A 60 13.63 -6.31 -11.26
C VAL A 60 13.90 -5.54 -9.96
N GLY A 61 13.96 -6.24 -8.82
CA GLY A 61 14.06 -5.68 -7.47
C GLY A 61 12.88 -6.07 -6.58
N TYR A 62 12.93 -5.62 -5.34
CA TYR A 62 11.88 -5.86 -4.33
C TYR A 62 11.74 -4.70 -3.35
N VAL A 63 10.61 -4.69 -2.64
CA VAL A 63 10.29 -3.72 -1.61
C VAL A 63 10.09 -4.45 -0.29
N VAL A 64 10.78 -3.99 0.75
CA VAL A 64 10.62 -4.44 2.13
C VAL A 64 9.61 -3.51 2.81
N LYS A 65 8.61 -4.10 3.47
CA LYS A 65 7.53 -3.35 4.11
C LYS A 65 7.17 -3.95 5.48
N PRO A 66 6.99 -3.14 6.52
CA PRO A 66 6.49 -3.62 7.81
C PRO A 66 5.03 -4.06 7.69
N ILE A 67 4.67 -5.15 8.37
CA ILE A 67 3.34 -5.76 8.31
C ILE A 67 2.22 -4.78 8.70
N ALA A 68 2.42 -3.97 9.74
CA ALA A 68 1.43 -3.00 10.23
C ALA A 68 1.85 -1.53 10.04
N GLY A 69 2.90 -1.25 9.25
CA GLY A 69 3.28 0.13 8.95
C GLY A 69 2.27 0.85 8.05
N ARG A 70 2.22 2.18 8.17
CA ARG A 70 1.29 3.05 7.43
C ARG A 70 2.07 4.20 6.76
N CYS A 71 1.42 4.87 5.80
CA CYS A 71 1.88 6.15 5.26
C CYS A 71 3.25 6.14 4.55
N GLY A 72 3.68 4.99 4.03
CA GLY A 72 4.97 4.87 3.36
C GLY A 72 6.17 4.93 4.32
N ALA A 73 5.96 4.74 5.63
CA ALA A 73 7.03 4.67 6.63
C ALA A 73 7.74 3.31 6.61
N ASN A 74 9.06 3.32 6.85
CA ASN A 74 9.94 2.14 6.87
C ASN A 74 9.81 1.29 5.60
N ILE A 75 9.77 1.94 4.43
CA ILE A 75 9.74 1.27 3.12
C ILE A 75 11.14 1.33 2.54
N SER A 76 11.71 0.17 2.26
CA SER A 76 13.05 0.07 1.66
C SER A 76 12.92 -0.60 0.29
N ILE A 77 13.37 0.07 -0.76
CA ILE A 77 13.35 -0.43 -2.14
C ILE A 77 14.75 -0.91 -2.48
N PHE A 78 14.84 -2.15 -2.96
CA PHE A 78 16.07 -2.77 -3.41
C PHE A 78 16.00 -3.07 -4.90
N ASP A 79 17.11 -2.86 -5.61
CA ASP A 79 17.23 -3.25 -7.00
C ASP A 79 17.46 -4.77 -7.16
N ARG A 80 17.54 -5.24 -8.42
CA ARG A 80 17.79 -6.65 -8.74
C ARG A 80 19.12 -7.21 -8.22
N HIS A 81 20.05 -6.35 -7.81
CA HIS A 81 21.35 -6.71 -7.26
C HIS A 81 21.38 -6.58 -5.73
N ALA A 82 20.22 -6.43 -5.08
CA ALA A 82 20.06 -6.18 -3.66
C ALA A 82 20.76 -4.88 -3.18
N GLY A 83 20.97 -3.92 -4.08
CA GLY A 83 21.40 -2.57 -3.75
C GLY A 83 20.23 -1.74 -3.24
N LEU A 84 20.40 -1.05 -2.11
CA LEU A 84 19.40 -0.13 -1.57
C LEU A 84 19.23 1.06 -2.53
N VAL A 85 18.02 1.26 -3.05
CA VAL A 85 17.66 2.36 -3.95
C VAL A 85 17.16 3.56 -3.14
N THR A 86 16.26 3.31 -2.19
CA THR A 86 15.72 4.33 -1.30
C THR A 86 15.12 3.68 -0.06
N GLU A 87 15.05 4.46 1.00
CA GLU A 87 14.50 4.08 2.29
C GLU A 87 13.74 5.27 2.88
N THR A 88 12.67 5.01 3.60
CA THR A 88 11.92 6.03 4.34
C THR A 88 11.97 5.75 5.84
N ASP A 89 12.18 6.80 6.64
CA ASP A 89 12.19 6.67 8.09
C ASP A 89 10.80 6.36 8.67
N GLY A 90 10.76 5.82 9.88
CA GLY A 90 9.52 5.60 10.61
C GLY A 90 9.72 4.93 11.97
N ARG A 91 8.64 4.40 12.55
CA ARG A 91 8.62 3.80 13.90
C ARG A 91 8.26 2.31 13.91
N PHE A 92 8.45 1.63 12.78
CA PHE A 92 8.00 0.25 12.58
C PHE A 92 9.15 -0.74 12.38
N ASP A 93 10.38 -0.37 12.76
CA ASP A 93 11.58 -1.20 12.54
C ASP A 93 11.54 -2.54 13.29
N ASP A 94 10.90 -2.57 14.46
CA ASP A 94 10.77 -3.78 15.29
C ASP A 94 9.65 -4.73 14.82
N GLN A 95 8.95 -4.41 13.72
CA GLN A 95 7.87 -5.26 13.20
C GLN A 95 8.38 -6.29 12.21
N ASP A 96 7.67 -7.41 12.13
CA ASP A 96 7.84 -8.38 11.04
C ASP A 96 7.70 -7.67 9.68
N GLN A 97 8.52 -8.13 8.73
CA GLN A 97 8.59 -7.56 7.40
C GLN A 97 8.01 -8.53 6.38
N ILE A 98 7.47 -7.98 5.30
CA ILE A 98 7.21 -8.73 4.07
C ILE A 98 8.07 -8.19 2.94
N TYR A 99 8.34 -9.05 1.98
CA TYR A 99 9.05 -8.75 0.75
C TYR A 99 8.04 -8.83 -0.38
N GLN A 100 7.97 -7.79 -1.21
CA GLN A 100 7.09 -7.76 -2.38
C GLN A 100 7.89 -7.41 -3.62
N ALA A 101 7.64 -8.09 -4.74
CA ALA A 101 8.29 -7.77 -6.02
C ALA A 101 8.12 -6.29 -6.36
N TYR A 102 9.19 -5.65 -6.81
CA TYR A 102 9.16 -4.24 -7.11
C TYR A 102 8.41 -3.99 -8.44
N PHE A 103 7.49 -3.05 -8.40
CA PHE A 103 6.77 -2.58 -9.58
C PHE A 103 6.79 -1.05 -9.54
N PRO A 104 7.59 -0.39 -10.38
CA PRO A 104 7.74 1.07 -10.31
C PRO A 104 6.44 1.76 -10.69
N LEU A 105 6.16 2.88 -10.02
CA LEU A 105 5.06 3.75 -10.42
C LEU A 105 5.36 4.36 -11.79
N PRO A 106 4.34 4.55 -12.65
CA PRO A 106 4.52 5.29 -13.89
C PRO A 106 4.92 6.74 -13.59
N ARG A 107 5.82 7.27 -14.42
CA ARG A 107 6.26 8.66 -14.31
C ARG A 107 5.58 9.51 -15.39
N VAL A 108 4.82 10.50 -14.97
CA VAL A 108 4.08 11.45 -15.84
C VAL A 108 4.46 12.85 -15.43
N ASP A 109 4.91 13.67 -16.39
CA ASP A 109 5.35 15.06 -16.15
C ASP A 109 6.34 15.22 -14.99
N GLY A 110 7.27 14.27 -14.88
CA GLY A 110 8.32 14.28 -13.87
C GLY A 110 7.92 13.71 -12.51
N LEU A 111 6.65 13.35 -12.29
CA LEU A 111 6.11 12.84 -11.03
C LEU A 111 5.79 11.34 -11.13
N ASN A 112 6.03 10.60 -10.05
CA ASN A 112 5.55 9.22 -9.89
C ASN A 112 4.07 9.26 -9.51
N VAL A 113 3.23 8.52 -10.23
CA VAL A 113 1.77 8.58 -10.11
C VAL A 113 1.22 7.27 -9.54
N GLN A 114 0.53 7.35 -8.40
CA GLN A 114 -0.22 6.24 -7.82
C GLN A 114 -1.72 6.47 -7.99
N VAL A 115 -2.42 5.48 -8.55
CA VAL A 115 -3.89 5.45 -8.55
C VAL A 115 -4.38 4.81 -7.25
N CYS A 116 -5.34 5.45 -6.60
CA CYS A 116 -6.02 4.94 -5.42
C CYS A 116 -7.51 4.81 -5.73
N THR A 117 -8.13 3.72 -5.29
CA THR A 117 -9.58 3.49 -5.43
C THR A 117 -10.23 3.41 -4.06
N PHE A 118 -11.48 3.88 -3.97
CA PHE A 118 -12.31 3.76 -2.78
C PHE A 118 -13.32 2.63 -2.95
N SER A 119 -13.53 1.89 -1.88
CA SER A 119 -14.60 0.91 -1.77
C SER A 119 -15.56 1.33 -0.67
N VAL A 120 -16.86 1.35 -0.98
CA VAL A 120 -17.94 1.59 -0.02
C VAL A 120 -18.85 0.38 -0.06
N ASP A 121 -19.05 -0.27 1.09
CA ASP A 121 -19.82 -1.51 1.21
C ASP A 121 -19.35 -2.61 0.23
N GLY A 122 -18.03 -2.73 0.05
CA GLY A 122 -17.42 -3.70 -0.86
C GLY A 122 -17.52 -3.37 -2.35
N VAL A 123 -18.11 -2.23 -2.73
CA VAL A 123 -18.28 -1.80 -4.13
C VAL A 123 -17.37 -0.63 -4.45
N TYR A 124 -16.85 -0.58 -5.69
CA TYR A 124 -16.10 0.57 -6.19
C TYR A 124 -16.94 1.86 -6.10
N ALA A 125 -16.37 2.90 -5.49
CA ALA A 125 -17.05 4.17 -5.26
C ALA A 125 -16.32 5.39 -5.85
N GLY A 126 -15.10 5.21 -6.35
CA GLY A 126 -14.34 6.30 -6.96
C GLY A 126 -12.83 6.05 -6.96
N ALA A 127 -12.10 6.97 -7.58
CA ALA A 127 -10.65 6.94 -7.65
C ALA A 127 -10.06 8.34 -7.48
N CYS A 128 -8.81 8.39 -7.03
CA CYS A 128 -7.98 9.59 -7.04
C CYS A 128 -6.54 9.23 -7.43
N VAL A 129 -5.73 10.26 -7.68
CA VAL A 129 -4.29 10.08 -7.93
C VAL A 129 -3.49 10.79 -6.85
N ARG A 130 -2.47 10.10 -6.35
CA ARG A 130 -1.43 10.66 -5.49
C ARG A 130 -0.14 10.74 -6.29
N VAL A 131 0.58 11.84 -6.14
CA VAL A 131 1.80 12.07 -6.92
C VAL A 131 2.94 12.50 -6.04
N ASP A 132 4.15 12.09 -6.40
CA ASP A 132 5.37 12.48 -5.69
C ASP A 132 6.58 12.48 -6.65
N PRO A 133 7.52 13.42 -6.56
CA PRO A 133 8.79 13.32 -7.28
C PRO A 133 9.64 12.12 -6.82
N ALA A 134 9.48 11.65 -5.58
CA ALA A 134 10.15 10.47 -5.05
C ALA A 134 9.42 9.17 -5.43
N LEU A 135 10.09 8.03 -5.27
CA LEU A 135 9.56 6.70 -5.63
C LEU A 135 8.49 6.19 -4.65
N VAL A 136 8.43 6.74 -3.44
CA VAL A 136 7.53 6.29 -2.37
C VAL A 136 6.50 7.38 -2.10
N ILE A 137 5.22 7.07 -2.27
CA ILE A 137 4.11 7.95 -1.88
C ILE A 137 3.99 7.93 -0.35
N THR A 138 3.88 9.11 0.25
CA THR A 138 3.80 9.32 1.70
C THR A 138 2.54 10.11 2.07
N THR A 139 2.37 10.45 3.36
CA THR A 139 1.32 11.39 3.79
C THR A 139 1.49 12.77 3.17
N GLY A 140 2.72 13.21 2.92
CA GLY A 140 3.01 14.54 2.38
C GLY A 140 2.83 14.67 0.87
N SER A 141 2.69 13.56 0.15
CA SER A 141 2.53 13.57 -1.31
C SER A 141 1.24 14.25 -1.75
N ASP A 142 1.28 14.93 -2.89
CA ASP A 142 0.14 15.71 -3.37
C ASP A 142 -1.01 14.83 -3.86
N LEU A 143 -2.21 15.42 -3.92
CA LEU A 143 -3.39 14.85 -4.55
C LEU A 143 -3.76 15.74 -5.74
N LEU A 144 -3.64 15.21 -6.95
CA LEU A 144 -3.99 15.96 -8.16
C LEU A 144 -5.45 15.70 -8.58
N PRO A 145 -6.10 16.69 -9.22
CA PRO A 145 -7.40 16.48 -9.82
C PRO A 145 -7.36 15.35 -10.87
N LEU A 146 -8.24 14.36 -10.71
CA LEU A 146 -8.45 13.30 -11.68
C LEU A 146 -9.77 13.55 -12.42
N ARG A 147 -9.72 13.58 -13.75
CA ARG A 147 -10.92 13.60 -14.60
C ARG A 147 -10.90 12.38 -15.51
N VAL A 148 -11.96 11.59 -15.46
CA VAL A 148 -12.19 10.50 -16.41
C VAL A 148 -12.83 11.08 -17.67
N VAL A 149 -12.27 10.76 -18.83
CA VAL A 149 -12.79 11.17 -20.14
C VAL A 149 -13.04 9.92 -21.00
N PRO A 150 -14.06 9.90 -21.87
CA PRO A 150 -14.28 8.76 -22.78
C PRO A 150 -13.11 8.56 -23.75
N ASP A 151 -12.80 7.31 -24.11
CA ASP A 151 -11.67 6.99 -25.00
C ASP A 151 -11.73 7.72 -26.35
N ASP A 152 -12.93 7.90 -26.92
CA ASP A 152 -13.14 8.63 -28.18
C ASP A 152 -12.64 10.08 -28.13
N SER A 153 -12.59 10.68 -26.94
CA SER A 153 -12.12 12.06 -26.75
C SER A 153 -10.59 12.20 -26.76
N LEU A 154 -9.86 11.09 -26.62
CA LEU A 154 -8.39 11.04 -26.71
C LEU A 154 -7.90 10.75 -28.13
N GLN A 155 -8.77 10.23 -29.01
CA GLN A 155 -8.42 9.93 -30.41
C GLN A 155 -8.44 11.19 -31.32
N ASN A 156 -9.10 12.27 -30.90
CA ASN A 156 -9.26 13.50 -31.69
C ASN A 156 -8.21 14.59 -31.43
N THR A 157 -7.17 14.30 -30.65
CA THR A 157 -5.99 15.17 -30.51
C THR A 157 -4.82 14.57 -31.30
N SER A 158 -4.88 14.72 -32.64
CA SER A 158 -3.75 14.55 -33.57
C SER A 158 -3.59 15.83 -34.39
#